data_AF-A0A355YLG8-F1
#
_entry.id   AF-A0A355YLG8-F1
#
_cell.length_a   1.000
_cell.length_b   1.000
_cell.length_c   1.000
_cell.angle_alpha   90.00
_cell.angle_beta   90.00
_cell.angle_gamma   90.00
#
_symmetry.space_group_name_H-M   'P 1'
#
loop_
_entity.id
_entity.type
_entity.pdbx_description
1 polymer ?
#
loop_
_entity_poly.entity_id
_entity_poly.type
_entity_poly.pdbx_seq_one_letter_code
_entity_poly.pdbx_strand_id
1 'polypeptide(L)'
;MKPDSIILDIDGTLWNSTPIVANAWNEGLSQYPEIDFRYTGEMLTKLFGLSMTEIADLSLPFLTKEKRYALMEVFFEKEDEALEASDEDLLYPDVADTIRKLSETYRLYIVSNCQSGYIEVFLKKTGLGPYIMDYECSGHSGRTKGQNIRLVADRNHLKHPVYVGDIERDHEASKEAGVPFCHAAYGFGEAIDPDYVIRRFSELLTIF
;
A
#
# COMPACT_ATOMS: atom_id res chain seq x y z
N MET A 1 9.68 -10.79 -21.05
CA MET A 1 9.08 -9.82 -21.99
C MET A 1 9.05 -8.48 -21.27
N LYS A 2 9.40 -7.36 -21.93
CA LYS A 2 9.32 -6.04 -21.29
C LYS A 2 7.84 -5.68 -21.05
N PRO A 3 7.44 -5.22 -19.86
CA PRO A 3 6.05 -4.89 -19.57
C PRO A 3 5.56 -3.71 -20.40
N ASP A 4 4.24 -3.57 -20.57
CA ASP A 4 3.64 -2.39 -21.22
C ASP A 4 3.17 -1.33 -20.19
N SER A 5 3.04 -1.74 -18.93
CA SER A 5 2.47 -0.97 -17.85
C SER A 5 2.93 -1.50 -16.49
N ILE A 6 2.90 -0.64 -15.47
CA ILE A 6 3.35 -0.98 -14.12
C ILE A 6 2.22 -0.65 -13.15
N ILE A 7 1.85 -1.64 -12.32
CA ILE A 7 0.88 -1.48 -11.24
C ILE A 7 1.66 -1.55 -9.94
N LEU A 8 1.50 -0.54 -9.08
CA LEU A 8 2.29 -0.32 -7.89
C LEU A 8 1.44 -0.56 -6.64
N ASP A 9 2.01 -1.21 -5.63
CA ASP A 9 1.53 -1.07 -4.25
C ASP A 9 1.91 0.30 -3.66
N ILE A 10 1.50 0.58 -2.43
CA ILE A 10 1.88 1.79 -1.69
C ILE A 10 2.77 1.48 -0.49
N ASP A 11 2.23 0.85 0.54
CA ASP A 11 2.90 0.70 1.82
C ASP A 11 3.99 -0.35 1.72
N GLY A 12 5.23 0.02 2.06
CA GLY A 12 6.37 -0.88 1.91
C GLY A 12 6.99 -0.84 0.51
N THR A 13 6.28 -0.27 -0.47
CA THR A 13 6.76 -0.15 -1.87
C THR A 13 7.09 1.29 -2.26
N LEU A 14 6.15 2.22 -2.14
CA LEU A 14 6.32 3.63 -2.52
C LEU A 14 6.68 4.51 -1.32
N TRP A 15 6.14 4.22 -0.14
CA TRP A 15 6.40 5.01 1.05
C TRP A 15 6.35 4.16 2.32
N ASN A 16 6.79 4.75 3.44
CA ASN A 16 6.65 4.18 4.76
C ASN A 16 5.93 5.16 5.70
N SER A 17 4.61 5.00 5.81
CA SER A 17 3.75 5.81 6.69
C SER A 17 3.73 5.31 8.14
N THR A 18 4.27 4.12 8.42
CA THR A 18 4.08 3.42 9.71
C THR A 18 4.42 4.23 10.96
N PRO A 19 5.43 5.12 11.00
CA PRO A 19 5.69 5.92 12.20
C PRO A 19 4.55 6.90 12.50
N ILE A 20 4.00 7.55 11.47
CA ILE A 20 2.89 8.50 11.61
C ILE A 20 1.61 7.76 11.98
N VAL A 21 1.33 6.66 11.28
CA VAL A 21 0.13 5.85 11.55
C VAL A 21 0.14 5.32 12.99
N ALA A 22 1.29 4.84 13.48
CA ALA A 22 1.41 4.38 14.87
C ALA A 22 1.08 5.49 15.87
N ASN A 23 1.55 6.72 15.64
CA ASN A 23 1.23 7.86 16.48
C ASN A 23 -0.26 8.21 16.44
N ALA A 24 -0.87 8.23 15.25
CA ALA A 24 -2.29 8.52 15.07
C ALA A 24 -3.20 7.48 15.76
N TRP A 25 -2.89 6.20 15.59
CA TRP A 25 -3.64 5.12 16.25
C TRP A 25 -3.47 5.17 17.78
N ASN A 26 -2.26 5.49 18.27
CA ASN A 26 -2.02 5.69 19.70
C ASN A 26 -2.78 6.90 20.27
N GLU A 27 -2.98 7.96 19.47
CA GLU A 27 -3.85 9.08 19.84
C GLU A 27 -5.32 8.63 19.91
N GLY A 28 -5.77 7.81 18.96
CA GLY A 28 -7.09 7.17 19.01
C GLY A 28 -7.28 6.36 20.30
N LEU A 29 -6.25 5.63 20.72
CA LEU A 29 -6.25 4.87 21.98
C LEU A 29 -6.27 5.74 23.24
N SER A 30 -5.89 7.02 23.16
CA SER A 30 -5.88 7.91 24.34
C SER A 30 -7.27 8.12 24.94
N GLN A 31 -8.32 7.88 24.16
CA GLN A 31 -9.73 7.94 24.59
C GLN A 31 -10.15 6.70 25.40
N TYR A 32 -9.31 5.67 25.44
CA TYR A 32 -9.56 4.37 26.08
C TYR A 32 -8.45 4.07 27.10
N PRO A 33 -8.44 4.76 28.26
CA PRO A 33 -7.37 4.64 29.25
C PRO A 33 -7.21 3.24 29.84
N GLU A 34 -8.22 2.37 29.69
CA GLU A 34 -8.17 0.95 30.06
C GLU A 34 -7.30 0.10 29.12
N ILE A 35 -6.95 0.61 27.93
CA ILE A 35 -6.12 -0.09 26.95
C ILE A 35 -4.65 0.28 27.18
N ASP A 36 -3.92 -0.57 27.89
CA ASP A 36 -2.47 -0.47 28.13
C ASP A 36 -1.67 -1.14 27.00
N PHE A 37 -1.93 -0.70 25.78
CA PHE A 37 -1.28 -1.19 24.56
C PHE A 37 -0.97 -0.02 23.64
N ARG A 38 0.19 0.00 23.00
CA ARG A 38 0.59 1.05 22.06
C ARG A 38 1.23 0.45 20.81
N TYR A 39 0.88 0.99 19.66
CA TYR A 39 1.46 0.65 18.37
C TYR A 39 2.84 1.27 18.23
N THR A 40 3.72 0.54 17.53
CA THR A 40 4.98 1.05 16.99
C THR A 40 4.95 0.89 15.48
N GLY A 41 5.76 1.67 14.75
CA GLY A 41 5.86 1.52 13.30
C GLY A 41 6.25 0.09 12.89
N GLU A 42 7.18 -0.53 13.63
CA GLU A 42 7.58 -1.94 13.40
C GLU A 42 6.40 -2.91 13.49
N MET A 43 5.53 -2.75 14.49
CA MET A 43 4.33 -3.59 14.61
C MET A 43 3.39 -3.40 13.42
N LEU A 44 3.23 -2.16 12.94
CA LEU A 44 2.38 -1.87 11.78
C LEU A 44 2.93 -2.47 10.48
N THR A 45 4.25 -2.62 10.32
CA THR A 45 4.82 -3.35 9.16
C THR A 45 4.32 -4.79 9.05
N LYS A 46 3.85 -5.40 10.15
CA LYS A 46 3.28 -6.76 10.16
C LYS A 46 1.78 -6.79 9.89
N LEU A 47 1.12 -5.64 9.92
CA LEU A 47 -0.30 -5.48 9.66
C LEU A 47 -0.57 -4.97 8.24
N PHE A 48 0.33 -4.14 7.71
CA PHE A 48 0.15 -3.52 6.40
C PHE A 48 0.20 -4.58 5.29
N GLY A 49 -0.74 -4.46 4.35
CA GLY A 49 -1.02 -5.46 3.32
C GLY A 49 -2.12 -6.48 3.70
N LEU A 50 -2.49 -6.61 4.98
CA LEU A 50 -3.65 -7.40 5.41
C LEU A 50 -4.96 -6.68 5.08
N SER A 51 -6.07 -7.42 4.99
CA SER A 51 -7.40 -6.80 4.87
C SER A 51 -7.74 -6.00 6.13
N MET A 52 -8.58 -4.97 6.00
CA MET A 52 -9.02 -4.15 7.15
C MET A 52 -9.62 -4.98 8.29
N THR A 53 -10.31 -6.08 7.95
CA THR A 53 -10.85 -7.02 8.94
C THR A 53 -9.73 -7.79 9.66
N GLU A 54 -8.73 -8.32 8.93
CA GLU A 54 -7.56 -8.98 9.53
C GLU A 54 -6.77 -8.01 10.41
N ILE A 55 -6.56 -6.76 9.95
CA ILE A 55 -5.90 -5.72 10.74
C ILE A 55 -6.67 -5.51 12.04
N ALA A 56 -7.98 -5.27 11.98
CA ALA A 56 -8.81 -5.09 13.16
C ALA A 56 -8.63 -6.26 14.14
N ASP A 57 -8.76 -7.49 13.63
CA ASP A 57 -8.77 -8.70 14.44
C ASP A 57 -7.43 -9.00 15.12
N LEU A 58 -6.31 -8.64 14.49
CA LEU A 58 -4.97 -8.77 15.05
C LEU A 58 -4.57 -7.60 15.95
N SER A 59 -5.10 -6.41 15.68
CA SER A 59 -4.76 -5.16 16.36
C SER A 59 -5.25 -5.12 17.80
N LEU A 60 -6.52 -5.49 18.03
CA LEU A 60 -7.16 -5.42 19.35
C LEU A 60 -7.95 -6.70 19.65
N PRO A 61 -7.28 -7.87 19.74
CA PRO A 61 -7.93 -9.17 19.84
C PRO A 61 -8.72 -9.36 21.15
N PHE A 62 -8.40 -8.56 22.18
CA PHE A 62 -9.05 -8.59 23.49
C PHE A 62 -10.35 -7.78 23.57
N LEU A 63 -10.66 -6.96 22.56
CA LEU A 63 -11.94 -6.24 22.48
C LEU A 63 -13.01 -7.10 21.81
N THR A 64 -14.29 -6.84 22.12
CA THR A 64 -15.41 -7.40 21.36
C THR A 64 -15.35 -6.89 19.91
N LYS A 65 -15.90 -7.66 18.98
CA LYS A 65 -15.89 -7.33 17.54
C LYS A 65 -16.48 -5.94 17.28
N GLU A 66 -17.58 -5.61 17.94
CA GLU A 66 -18.28 -4.33 17.76
C GLU A 66 -17.40 -3.15 18.21
N LYS A 67 -16.76 -3.25 19.38
CA LYS A 67 -15.87 -2.19 19.89
C LYS A 67 -14.62 -2.07 19.04
N ARG A 68 -14.03 -3.20 18.65
CA ARG A 68 -12.85 -3.27 17.81
C ARG A 68 -13.07 -2.56 16.48
N TYR A 69 -14.17 -2.85 15.79
CA TYR A 69 -14.43 -2.29 14.46
C TYR A 69 -14.75 -0.79 14.53
N ALA A 70 -15.53 -0.36 15.52
CA ALA A 70 -15.78 1.07 15.75
C ALA A 70 -14.47 1.84 16.05
N LEU A 71 -13.54 1.23 16.78
CA LEU A 71 -12.24 1.86 17.06
C LEU A 71 -11.32 1.89 15.84
N MET A 72 -11.37 0.87 14.98
CA MET A 72 -10.63 0.89 13.70
C MET A 72 -11.11 2.01 12.77
N GLU A 73 -12.40 2.31 12.73
CA GLU A 73 -12.90 3.47 11.98
C GLU A 73 -12.25 4.78 12.47
N VAL A 74 -12.18 4.99 13.79
CA VAL A 74 -11.49 6.14 14.39
C VAL A 74 -10.00 6.14 14.06
N PHE A 75 -9.35 4.99 14.04
CA PHE A 75 -7.93 4.89 13.67
C PHE A 75 -7.67 5.30 12.24
N PHE A 76 -8.49 4.84 11.29
CA PHE A 76 -8.34 5.20 9.87
C PHE A 76 -8.59 6.70 9.65
N GLU A 77 -9.61 7.28 10.30
CA GLU A 77 -9.85 8.73 10.24
C GLU A 77 -8.66 9.53 10.78
N LYS A 78 -8.16 9.17 11.97
CA LYS A 78 -7.00 9.85 12.58
C LYS A 78 -5.73 9.67 11.77
N GLU A 79 -5.54 8.50 11.18
CA GLU A 79 -4.43 8.20 10.29
C GLU A 79 -4.45 9.12 9.06
N ASP A 80 -5.58 9.22 8.36
CA ASP A 80 -5.70 10.09 7.19
C ASP A 80 -5.45 11.56 7.59
N GLU A 81 -6.02 12.03 8.70
CA GLU A 81 -5.77 13.39 9.23
C GLU A 81 -4.29 13.65 9.55
N ALA A 82 -3.64 12.71 10.24
CA ALA A 82 -2.24 12.83 10.64
C ALA A 82 -1.31 12.79 9.42
N LEU A 83 -1.61 11.93 8.45
CA LEU A 83 -0.87 11.88 7.20
C LEU A 83 -1.05 13.19 6.44
N GLU A 84 -2.28 13.68 6.25
CA GLU A 84 -2.51 14.94 5.56
C GLU A 84 -1.78 16.12 6.22
N ALA A 85 -1.76 16.19 7.54
CA ALA A 85 -1.15 17.27 8.31
C ALA A 85 0.39 17.22 8.39
N SER A 86 1.01 16.07 8.11
CA SER A 86 2.46 15.90 8.24
C SER A 86 3.24 16.58 7.11
N ASP A 87 4.38 17.19 7.43
CA ASP A 87 5.35 17.73 6.44
C ASP A 87 6.51 16.75 6.17
N GLU A 88 6.47 15.54 6.72
CA GLU A 88 7.52 14.54 6.54
C GLU A 88 7.53 13.96 5.11
N ASP A 89 8.73 13.74 4.57
CA ASP A 89 8.91 12.95 3.34
C ASP A 89 8.87 11.47 3.68
N LEU A 90 7.76 10.83 3.32
CA LEU A 90 7.49 9.42 3.61
C LEU A 90 7.97 8.48 2.50
N LEU A 91 8.30 9.03 1.32
CA LEU A 91 8.67 8.22 0.16
C LEU A 91 9.96 7.45 0.43
N TYR A 92 10.04 6.22 -0.09
CA TYR A 92 11.34 5.56 -0.17
C TYR A 92 12.28 6.34 -1.10
N PRO A 93 13.61 6.23 -0.91
CA PRO A 93 14.58 6.90 -1.76
C PRO A 93 14.31 6.66 -3.26
N ASP A 94 14.50 7.72 -4.05
CA ASP A 94 14.32 7.77 -5.49
C ASP A 94 12.88 7.57 -6.04
N VAL A 95 11.87 7.30 -5.20
CA VAL A 95 10.52 6.96 -5.69
C VAL A 95 9.92 8.06 -6.56
N ALA A 96 9.92 9.31 -6.08
CA ALA A 96 9.33 10.42 -6.83
C ALA A 96 9.99 10.60 -8.20
N ASP A 97 11.32 10.70 -8.24
CA ASP A 97 12.06 10.90 -9.49
C ASP A 97 11.95 9.72 -10.45
N THR A 98 11.87 8.50 -9.91
CA THR A 98 11.70 7.29 -10.71
C THR A 98 10.31 7.20 -11.30
N ILE A 99 9.25 7.52 -10.55
CA ILE A 99 7.87 7.59 -11.08
C ILE A 99 7.79 8.60 -12.23
N ARG A 100 8.37 9.79 -12.06
CA ARG A 100 8.41 10.82 -13.11
C ARG A 100 9.05 10.27 -14.39
N LYS A 101 10.24 9.66 -14.28
CA LYS A 101 10.96 9.08 -15.43
C LYS A 101 10.21 7.91 -16.07
N LEU A 102 9.70 6.99 -15.26
CA LEU A 102 8.94 5.83 -15.77
C LEU A 102 7.69 6.29 -16.52
N SER A 103 7.01 7.33 -16.07
CA SER A 103 5.79 7.84 -16.70
C SER A 103 6.00 8.38 -18.12
N GLU A 104 7.24 8.69 -18.51
CA GLU A 104 7.57 9.12 -19.87
C GLU A 104 7.43 7.96 -20.88
N THR A 105 7.52 6.71 -20.41
CA THR A 105 7.53 5.52 -21.27
C THR A 105 6.48 4.47 -20.89
N TYR A 106 6.03 4.44 -19.63
CA TYR A 106 5.08 3.47 -19.10
C TYR A 106 3.83 4.15 -18.58
N ARG A 107 2.71 3.43 -18.68
CA ARG A 107 1.49 3.78 -17.97
C ARG A 107 1.58 3.22 -16.56
N LEU A 108 1.45 4.09 -15.56
CA LEU A 108 1.57 3.73 -14.15
C LEU A 108 0.19 3.71 -13.47
N TYR A 109 0.02 2.74 -12.58
CA TYR A 109 -1.23 2.46 -11.88
C TYR A 109 -0.94 2.17 -10.41
N ILE A 110 -1.94 2.32 -9.55
CA ILE A 110 -1.83 1.93 -8.14
C ILE A 110 -2.93 0.94 -7.78
N VAL A 111 -2.57 -0.17 -7.14
CA VAL A 111 -3.53 -1.04 -6.48
C VAL A 111 -3.00 -1.41 -5.10
N SER A 112 -3.73 -1.03 -4.06
CA SER A 112 -3.36 -1.29 -2.66
C SER A 112 -4.52 -1.91 -1.87
N ASN A 113 -4.19 -2.64 -0.80
CA ASN A 113 -5.15 -3.18 0.16
C ASN A 113 -5.40 -2.19 1.31
N CYS A 114 -5.73 -0.94 0.97
CA CYS A 114 -5.99 0.15 1.92
C CYS A 114 -7.48 0.53 1.98
N GLN A 115 -7.81 1.41 2.92
CA GLN A 115 -9.11 2.09 2.99
C GLN A 115 -9.32 3.04 1.81
N SER A 116 -10.60 3.33 1.51
CA SER A 116 -10.96 4.38 0.55
C SER A 116 -10.50 5.74 1.06
N GLY A 117 -9.89 6.56 0.21
CA GLY A 117 -9.33 7.87 0.58
C GLY A 117 -7.81 7.86 0.79
N TYR A 118 -7.22 6.72 1.17
CA TYR A 118 -5.79 6.63 1.46
C TYR A 118 -4.90 6.89 0.23
N ILE A 119 -5.30 6.36 -0.93
CA ILE A 119 -4.56 6.59 -2.19
C ILE A 119 -4.61 8.07 -2.56
N GLU A 120 -5.74 8.73 -2.35
CA GLU A 120 -5.92 10.15 -2.60
C GLU A 120 -5.01 11.01 -1.71
N VAL A 121 -4.91 10.67 -0.41
CA VAL A 121 -3.96 11.28 0.52
C VAL A 121 -2.52 11.11 0.02
N PHE A 122 -2.13 9.88 -0.35
CA PHE A 122 -0.82 9.60 -0.93
C PHE A 122 -0.52 10.49 -2.15
N LEU A 123 -1.42 10.55 -3.13
CA LEU A 123 -1.22 11.30 -4.38
C LEU A 123 -1.15 12.81 -4.14
N LYS A 124 -1.96 13.33 -3.22
CA LYS A 124 -1.98 14.75 -2.83
C LYS A 124 -0.68 15.14 -2.13
N LYS A 125 -0.21 14.34 -1.17
CA LYS A 125 1.02 14.62 -0.40
C LYS A 125 2.28 14.57 -1.24
N THR A 126 2.36 13.58 -2.11
CA THR A 126 3.58 13.31 -2.90
C THR A 126 3.63 14.13 -4.20
N GLY A 127 2.49 14.69 -4.62
CA GLY A 127 2.35 15.37 -5.90
C GLY A 127 2.49 14.42 -7.10
N LEU A 128 2.32 13.11 -6.90
CA LEU A 128 2.50 12.10 -7.94
C LEU A 128 1.24 11.81 -8.75
N GLY A 129 0.09 12.38 -8.36
CA GLY A 129 -1.19 12.28 -9.08
C GLY A 129 -1.09 12.41 -10.60
N PRO A 130 -0.40 13.42 -11.16
CA PRO A 130 -0.28 13.60 -12.61
C PRO A 130 0.40 12.45 -13.37
N TYR A 131 1.10 11.54 -12.67
CA TYR A 131 1.83 10.43 -13.28
C TYR A 131 1.10 9.08 -13.17
N ILE A 132 0.01 9.01 -12.40
CA ILE A 132 -0.77 7.80 -12.17
C ILE A 132 -2.05 7.85 -13.00
N MET A 133 -2.22 6.88 -13.89
CA MET A 133 -3.30 6.87 -14.87
C MET A 133 -4.64 6.44 -14.27
N ASP A 134 -4.60 5.54 -13.31
CA ASP A 134 -5.77 4.98 -12.65
C ASP A 134 -5.34 4.23 -11.37
N TYR A 135 -6.26 4.07 -10.41
CA TYR A 135 -6.00 3.39 -9.15
C TYR A 135 -7.23 2.68 -8.60
N GLU A 136 -7.02 1.70 -7.73
CA GLU A 136 -8.11 1.00 -7.02
C GLU A 136 -7.64 0.52 -5.65
N CYS A 137 -8.56 0.42 -4.69
CA CYS A 137 -8.28 -0.19 -3.40
C CYS A 137 -9.41 -1.09 -2.90
N SER A 138 -9.07 -1.99 -1.99
CA SER A 138 -10.05 -2.89 -1.38
C SER A 138 -11.14 -2.16 -0.59
N GLY A 139 -10.82 -1.02 0.04
CA GLY A 139 -11.79 -0.20 0.75
C GLY A 139 -12.86 0.43 -0.15
N HIS A 140 -12.51 0.78 -1.39
CA HIS A 140 -13.46 1.35 -2.35
C HIS A 140 -14.25 0.26 -3.09
N SER A 141 -13.58 -0.78 -3.59
CA SER A 141 -14.22 -1.79 -4.45
C SER A 141 -14.90 -2.93 -3.69
N GLY A 142 -14.53 -3.16 -2.42
CA GLY A 142 -14.92 -4.33 -1.64
C GLY A 142 -14.33 -5.66 -2.14
N ARG A 143 -13.37 -5.62 -3.07
CA ARG A 143 -12.72 -6.80 -3.67
C ARG A 143 -11.35 -7.08 -3.07
N THR A 144 -10.85 -8.30 -3.28
CA THR A 144 -9.47 -8.64 -2.92
C THR A 144 -8.47 -7.85 -3.76
N LYS A 145 -7.22 -7.75 -3.27
CA LYS A 145 -6.14 -7.09 -4.00
C LYS A 145 -5.91 -7.71 -5.39
N GLY A 146 -5.88 -9.04 -5.50
CA GLY A 146 -5.71 -9.72 -6.80
C GLY A 146 -6.87 -9.44 -7.76
N GLN A 147 -8.11 -9.42 -7.26
CA GLN A 147 -9.27 -9.00 -8.05
C GLN A 147 -9.18 -7.53 -8.51
N ASN A 148 -8.63 -6.63 -7.69
CA ASN A 148 -8.41 -5.24 -8.05
C ASN A 148 -7.28 -5.07 -9.07
N ILE A 149 -6.18 -5.81 -8.95
CA ILE A 149 -5.10 -5.85 -9.96
C ILE A 149 -5.69 -6.27 -11.32
N ARG A 150 -6.47 -7.36 -11.33
CA ARG A 150 -7.15 -7.83 -12.54
C ARG A 150 -8.17 -6.81 -13.07
N LEU A 151 -8.97 -6.20 -12.19
CA LEU A 151 -9.95 -5.17 -12.55
C LEU A 151 -9.28 -3.97 -13.24
N VAL A 152 -8.20 -3.43 -12.65
CA VAL A 152 -7.44 -2.31 -13.22
C VAL A 152 -6.81 -2.70 -14.55
N ALA A 153 -6.24 -3.90 -14.65
CA ALA A 153 -5.66 -4.39 -15.89
C ALA A 153 -6.69 -4.49 -17.02
N ASP A 154 -7.85 -5.08 -16.75
CA ASP A 154 -8.89 -5.31 -17.75
C ASP A 154 -9.56 -3.99 -18.17
N ARG A 155 -9.91 -3.11 -17.22
CA ARG A 155 -10.59 -1.83 -17.51
C ARG A 155 -9.71 -0.83 -18.25
N ASN A 156 -8.39 -0.94 -18.11
CA ASN A 156 -7.41 -0.14 -18.85
C ASN A 156 -6.85 -0.84 -20.09
N HIS A 157 -7.31 -2.05 -20.40
CA HIS A 157 -6.87 -2.85 -21.55
C HIS A 157 -5.36 -3.16 -21.58
N LEU A 158 -4.74 -3.32 -20.41
CA LEU A 158 -3.32 -3.65 -20.27
C LEU A 158 -3.04 -5.01 -20.90
N LYS A 159 -1.93 -5.15 -21.63
CA LYS A 159 -1.57 -6.39 -22.33
C LYS A 159 -0.56 -7.19 -21.56
N HIS A 160 0.46 -6.53 -21.02
CA HIS A 160 1.56 -7.16 -20.29
C HIS A 160 1.96 -6.33 -19.07
N PRO A 161 1.03 -6.10 -18.12
CA PRO A 161 1.36 -5.39 -16.90
C PRO A 161 2.36 -6.18 -16.05
N VAL A 162 3.05 -5.48 -15.15
CA VAL A 162 3.77 -6.07 -14.01
C VAL A 162 3.27 -5.43 -12.73
N TYR A 163 3.13 -6.22 -11.67
CA TYR A 163 2.78 -5.74 -10.34
C TYR A 163 4.04 -5.60 -9.48
N VAL A 164 4.23 -4.46 -8.83
CA VAL A 164 5.37 -4.18 -7.94
C VAL A 164 4.85 -4.06 -6.51
N GLY A 165 5.33 -4.92 -5.63
CA GLY A 165 4.95 -4.98 -4.20
C GLY A 165 6.10 -5.54 -3.36
N ASP A 166 6.02 -5.47 -2.04
CA ASP A 166 7.12 -5.81 -1.13
C ASP A 166 6.88 -7.04 -0.24
N ILE A 167 5.66 -7.58 -0.20
CA ILE A 167 5.32 -8.73 0.65
C ILE A 167 4.79 -9.92 -0.17
N GLU A 168 4.91 -11.14 0.37
CA GLU A 168 4.41 -12.35 -0.31
C GLU A 168 2.91 -12.29 -0.62
N ARG A 169 2.11 -11.58 0.17
CA ARG A 169 0.69 -11.39 -0.11
C ARG A 169 0.45 -10.60 -1.42
N ASP A 170 1.37 -9.72 -1.79
CA ASP A 170 1.33 -9.05 -3.09
C ASP A 170 1.64 -10.01 -4.22
N HIS A 171 2.57 -10.92 -3.99
CA HIS A 171 2.92 -11.98 -4.92
C HIS A 171 1.75 -12.94 -5.12
N GLU A 172 1.06 -13.31 -4.05
CA GLU A 172 -0.17 -14.11 -4.12
C GLU A 172 -1.28 -13.37 -4.88
N ALA A 173 -1.45 -12.07 -4.62
CA ALA A 173 -2.42 -11.23 -5.33
C ALA A 173 -2.09 -11.09 -6.83
N SER A 174 -0.81 -10.94 -7.20
CA SER A 174 -0.40 -10.87 -8.59
C SER A 174 -0.59 -12.21 -9.31
N LYS A 175 -0.32 -13.34 -8.63
CA LYS A 175 -0.62 -14.70 -9.13
C LYS A 175 -2.12 -14.90 -9.34
N GLU A 176 -2.95 -14.53 -8.37
CA GLU A 176 -4.42 -14.54 -8.50
C GLU A 176 -4.85 -13.72 -9.72
N ALA A 177 -4.24 -12.55 -9.91
CA ALA A 177 -4.51 -11.68 -11.03
C ALA A 177 -3.92 -12.18 -12.35
N GLY A 178 -3.02 -13.17 -12.38
CA GLY A 178 -2.31 -13.61 -13.58
C GLY A 178 -1.37 -12.55 -14.15
N VAL A 179 -0.69 -11.79 -13.28
CA VAL A 179 0.24 -10.70 -13.62
C VAL A 179 1.62 -11.01 -13.03
N PRO A 180 2.73 -10.87 -13.80
CA PRO A 180 4.09 -11.01 -13.28
C PRO A 180 4.36 -10.12 -12.06
N PHE A 181 5.17 -10.62 -11.14
CA PHE A 181 5.50 -9.95 -9.89
C PHE A 181 6.94 -9.45 -9.83
N CYS A 182 7.10 -8.20 -9.44
CA CYS A 182 8.40 -7.60 -9.13
C CYS A 182 8.46 -7.29 -7.63
N HIS A 183 9.28 -8.05 -6.91
CA HIS A 183 9.48 -7.85 -5.47
C HIS A 183 10.36 -6.65 -5.18
N ALA A 184 9.81 -5.68 -4.43
CA ALA A 184 10.53 -4.57 -3.83
C ALA A 184 11.19 -5.02 -2.52
N ALA A 185 12.38 -5.62 -2.60
CA ALA A 185 13.07 -6.25 -1.47
C ALA A 185 13.62 -5.27 -0.40
N TYR A 186 13.35 -3.97 -0.54
CA TYR A 186 13.66 -2.95 0.46
C TYR A 186 12.49 -2.64 1.40
N GLY A 187 11.30 -3.19 1.14
CA GLY A 187 10.09 -2.96 1.92
C GLY A 187 9.99 -3.80 3.19
N PHE A 188 8.76 -4.14 3.58
CA PHE A 188 8.44 -4.75 4.87
C PHE A 188 8.64 -6.26 4.94
N GLY A 189 8.67 -6.94 3.79
CA GLY A 189 8.67 -8.40 3.75
C GLY A 189 9.48 -9.02 2.62
N GLU A 190 9.26 -10.32 2.48
CA GLU A 190 9.91 -11.17 1.48
C GLU A 190 8.85 -11.74 0.53
N ALA A 191 9.30 -12.19 -0.64
CA ALA A 191 8.51 -12.94 -1.58
C ALA A 191 9.23 -14.22 -2.02
N ILE A 192 8.47 -15.30 -2.17
CA ILE A 192 8.98 -16.63 -2.52
C ILE A 192 8.95 -16.78 -4.03
N ASP A 193 10.12 -16.83 -4.66
CA ASP A 193 10.31 -17.06 -6.10
C ASP A 193 9.60 -16.02 -7.01
N PRO A 194 9.85 -14.71 -6.82
CA PRO A 194 9.24 -13.65 -7.65
C PRO A 194 9.84 -13.62 -9.06
N ASP A 195 9.09 -13.13 -10.05
CA ASP A 195 9.57 -13.01 -11.44
C ASP A 195 10.74 -12.00 -11.56
N TYR A 196 10.73 -10.95 -10.74
CA TYR A 196 11.79 -9.94 -10.66
C TYR A 196 12.03 -9.53 -9.20
N VAL A 197 13.23 -9.01 -8.92
CA VAL A 197 13.59 -8.45 -7.61
C VAL A 197 14.34 -7.14 -7.81
N ILE A 198 13.94 -6.10 -7.09
CA ILE A 198 14.65 -4.81 -7.01
C ILE A 198 15.03 -4.53 -5.56
N ARG A 199 16.20 -3.90 -5.35
CA ARG A 199 16.69 -3.50 -4.01
C ARG A 199 16.56 -2.01 -3.74
N ARG A 200 16.14 -1.27 -4.74
CA ARG A 200 15.78 0.16 -4.68
C ARG A 200 14.82 0.44 -5.83
N PHE A 201 13.91 1.38 -5.62
CA PHE A 201 12.86 1.63 -6.60
C PHE A 201 13.42 2.08 -7.97
N SER A 202 14.54 2.82 -7.98
CA SER A 202 15.21 3.28 -9.20
C SER A 202 15.73 2.17 -10.12
N GLU A 203 15.84 0.92 -9.65
CA GLU A 203 16.22 -0.22 -10.50
C GLU A 203 15.16 -0.55 -11.55
N LEU A 204 13.90 -0.16 -11.35
CA LEU A 204 12.83 -0.28 -12.35
C LEU A 204 13.20 0.35 -13.70
N LEU A 205 13.97 1.45 -13.69
CA LEU A 205 14.45 2.12 -14.91
C LEU A 205 15.42 1.28 -15.74
N THR A 206 16.02 0.26 -15.13
CA THR A 206 17.05 -0.58 -15.76
C THR A 206 16.53 -1.97 -16.12
N ILE A 207 15.58 -2.51 -15.34
CA ILE A 207 15.04 -3.85 -15.57
C ILE A 207 13.89 -3.88 -16.57
N PHE A 208 13.20 -2.75 -16.77
CA PHE A 208 12.13 -2.61 -17.76
C PHE A 208 12.55 -1.66 -18.86
#